data_AF-A0A9P5Y3Z2-F1
#
_entry.id   AF-A0A9P5Y3Z2-F1
#
_cell.length_a   1.000
_cell.length_b   1.000
_cell.length_c   1.000
_cell.angle_alpha   90.00
_cell.angle_beta   90.00
_cell.angle_gamma   90.00
#
_symmetry.space_group_name_H-M   'P 1'
#
loop_
_entity.id
_entity.type
_entity.pdbx_description
1 polymer ?
#
loop_
_entity_poly.entity_id
_entity_poly.type
_entity_poly.pdbx_seq_one_letter_code
_entity_poly.pdbx_strand_id
1 'polypeptide(L)'
;EEIHFSNVITTFRNYARYSLTANNRRRKDIYRLPKEDQDVLDELGYKRKLDEVDKAILANAEFLGLIVANPEIFGHDLEEVEDEGVQSSDAVDGVHIHDQSTG
;
A
#
# COMPACT_ATOMS: atom_id res chain seq x y z
N GLU A 1 -19.24 -12.23 5.63
CA GLU A 1 -18.69 -11.00 6.27
C GLU A 1 -17.54 -11.28 7.25
N GLU A 2 -17.64 -12.30 8.12
CA GLU A 2 -16.58 -12.66 9.07
C GLU A 2 -15.19 -12.93 8.41
N ILE A 3 -15.17 -13.60 7.24
CA ILE A 3 -13.95 -13.84 6.47
C ILE A 3 -13.34 -12.52 5.97
N HIS A 4 -14.17 -11.57 5.51
CA HIS A 4 -13.71 -10.26 5.03
C HIS A 4 -13.12 -9.44 6.19
N PHE A 5 -13.77 -9.47 7.35
CA PHE A 5 -13.27 -8.81 8.56
C PHE A 5 -11.91 -9.38 9.01
N SER A 6 -11.80 -10.71 9.06
CA SER A 6 -10.54 -11.40 9.38
C SER A 6 -9.40 -11.04 8.40
N ASN A 7 -9.71 -10.89 7.12
CA ASN A 7 -8.76 -10.45 6.10
C ASN A 7 -8.27 -9.02 6.35
N VAL A 8 -9.16 -8.09 6.71
CA VAL A 8 -8.80 -6.69 7.03
C VAL A 8 -7.89 -6.64 8.25
N ILE A 9 -8.26 -7.33 9.34
CA ILE A 9 -7.45 -7.40 10.55
C ILE A 9 -6.06 -8.00 10.27
N THR A 10 -6.01 -9.08 9.48
CA THR A 10 -4.74 -9.71 9.07
C THR A 10 -3.89 -8.74 8.25
N THR A 11 -4.51 -7.92 7.40
CA THR A 11 -3.82 -6.92 6.58
C THR A 11 -3.20 -5.83 7.45
N PHE A 12 -3.95 -5.29 8.42
CA PHE A 12 -3.43 -4.31 9.38
C PHE A 12 -2.27 -4.85 10.21
N ARG A 13 -2.35 -6.11 10.68
CA ARG A 13 -1.24 -6.77 11.39
C ARG A 13 0.02 -6.93 10.52
N ASN A 14 -0.14 -7.14 9.21
CA ASN A 14 0.98 -7.32 8.29
C ASN A 14 1.56 -6.01 7.74
N TYR A 15 0.89 -4.87 7.94
CA TYR A 15 1.27 -3.57 7.38
C TYR A 15 2.72 -3.19 7.65
N ALA A 16 3.15 -3.24 8.92
CA ALA A 16 4.48 -2.79 9.33
C ALA A 16 5.58 -3.59 8.63
N ARG A 17 5.47 -4.93 8.69
CA ARG A 17 6.42 -5.85 8.05
C ARG A 17 6.52 -5.59 6.56
N TYR A 18 5.38 -5.54 5.88
CA TYR A 18 5.35 -5.33 4.42
C TYR A 18 5.98 -3.99 4.05
N SER A 19 5.58 -2.91 4.73
CA SER A 19 6.02 -1.54 4.42
C SER A 19 7.51 -1.33 4.70
N LEU A 20 8.02 -1.83 5.84
CA LEU A 20 9.45 -1.77 6.16
C LEU A 20 10.29 -2.58 5.18
N THR A 21 9.83 -3.78 4.78
CA THR A 21 10.53 -4.57 3.76
C THR A 21 10.62 -3.83 2.43
N ALA A 22 9.52 -3.17 2.00
CA ALA A 22 9.53 -2.36 0.79
C ALA A 22 10.49 -1.17 0.90
N ASN A 23 10.53 -0.48 2.05
CA ASN A 23 11.44 0.65 2.25
C ASN A 23 12.92 0.22 2.30
N ASN A 24 13.21 -0.90 2.95
CA ASN A 24 14.54 -1.51 2.95
C ASN A 24 14.98 -1.96 1.55
N ARG A 25 14.04 -2.41 0.70
CA ARG A 25 14.35 -2.71 -0.70
C ARG A 25 14.78 -1.44 -1.44
N ARG A 26 14.05 -0.33 -1.31
CA ARG A 26 14.46 0.98 -1.91
C ARG A 26 15.85 1.41 -1.46
N ARG A 27 16.17 1.24 -0.17
CA ARG A 27 17.49 1.53 0.38
C ARG A 27 18.59 0.69 -0.31
N LYS A 28 18.34 -0.59 -0.56
CA LYS A 28 19.25 -1.47 -1.29
C LYS A 28 19.36 -1.13 -2.77
N ASP A 29 18.24 -0.74 -3.38
CA ASP A 29 18.18 -0.42 -4.81
C ASP A 29 19.03 0.81 -5.17
N ILE A 30 19.23 1.76 -4.25
CA ILE A 30 20.18 2.88 -4.42
C ILE A 30 21.57 2.37 -4.79
N TYR A 31 22.06 1.34 -4.09
CA TYR A 31 23.41 0.80 -4.32
C TYR A 31 23.54 -0.02 -5.61
N ARG A 32 22.44 -0.23 -6.34
CA ARG A 32 22.47 -0.85 -7.68
C ARG A 32 22.65 0.18 -8.80
N LEU A 33 22.54 1.47 -8.48
CA LEU A 33 22.72 2.55 -9.46
C LEU A 33 24.21 2.87 -9.66
N PRO A 34 24.59 3.49 -10.79
CA PRO A 34 25.89 4.13 -10.97
C PRO A 34 26.21 5.13 -9.85
N LYS A 35 27.50 5.42 -9.66
CA LYS A 35 27.95 6.25 -8.53
C LYS A 35 27.42 7.68 -8.65
N GLU A 36 27.39 8.21 -9.86
CA GLU A 36 26.89 9.54 -10.20
C GLU A 36 25.42 9.70 -9.79
N ASP A 37 24.58 8.70 -10.08
CA ASP A 37 23.16 8.71 -9.72
C ASP A 37 22.96 8.56 -8.19
N GLN A 38 23.81 7.76 -7.54
CA GLN A 38 23.79 7.65 -6.08
C GLN A 38 24.12 8.99 -5.40
N ASP A 39 25.06 9.75 -5.96
CA ASP A 39 25.49 11.04 -5.41
C ASP A 39 24.38 12.09 -5.57
N VAL A 40 23.69 12.12 -6.72
CA VAL A 40 22.49 12.96 -6.90
C VAL A 40 21.42 12.64 -5.86
N LEU A 41 21.15 11.36 -5.60
CA LEU A 41 20.17 10.97 -4.57
C LEU A 41 20.62 11.34 -3.14
N ASP A 42 21.92 11.36 -2.88
CA ASP A 42 22.48 11.77 -1.60
C ASP A 42 22.32 13.29 -1.39
N GLU A 43 22.65 14.09 -2.41
CA GLU A 43 22.47 15.55 -2.41
C GLU A 43 21.00 15.95 -2.23
N LEU A 44 20.08 15.22 -2.86
CA LEU A 44 18.64 15.40 -2.68
C LEU A 44 18.12 14.95 -1.30
N GLY A 45 18.97 14.30 -0.49
CA GLY A 45 18.60 13.81 0.84
C GLY A 45 17.67 12.60 0.80
N TYR A 46 17.68 11.82 -0.27
CA TYR A 46 16.78 10.68 -0.44
C TYR A 46 16.95 9.62 0.67
N LYS A 47 18.18 9.39 1.14
CA LYS A 47 18.45 8.46 2.26
C LYS A 47 17.78 8.92 3.56
N ARG A 48 17.90 10.21 3.90
CA ARG A 48 17.20 10.81 5.05
C ARG A 48 15.69 10.66 4.91
N LYS A 49 15.16 10.82 3.69
CA LYS A 49 13.73 10.61 3.43
C LYS A 49 13.30 9.17 3.73
N LEU A 50 14.11 8.17 3.38
CA LEU A 50 13.82 6.77 3.71
C LEU A 50 13.76 6.55 5.23
N ASP A 51 14.62 7.20 6.01
CA ASP A 51 14.59 7.10 7.48
C ASP A 51 13.35 7.77 8.09
N GLU A 52 12.93 8.91 7.52
CA GLU A 52 11.66 9.56 7.90
C GLU A 52 10.45 8.67 7.57
N VAL A 53 10.49 7.97 6.44
CA VAL A 53 9.45 7.01 6.04
C VAL A 53 9.40 5.83 7.00
N ASP A 54 10.54 5.30 7.47
CA ASP A 54 10.55 4.23 8.48
C ASP A 54 9.83 4.67 9.76
N LYS A 55 10.07 5.90 10.23
CA LYS A 55 9.36 6.48 11.39
C LYS A 55 7.85 6.61 11.14
N ALA A 56 7.47 7.11 9.97
CA ALA A 56 6.06 7.24 9.61
C ALA A 56 5.34 5.89 9.50
N ILE A 57 6.02 4.85 8.98
CA ILE A 57 5.49 3.48 8.95
C ILE A 57 5.22 2.97 10.37
N LEU A 58 6.14 3.21 11.31
CA LEU A 58 5.95 2.80 12.70
C LEU A 58 4.78 3.52 13.37
N ALA A 59 4.64 4.84 13.17
CA ALA A 59 3.52 5.61 13.69
C ALA A 59 2.17 5.12 13.11
N ASN A 60 2.13 4.83 11.80
CA ASN A 60 0.95 4.25 11.17
C ASN A 60 0.65 2.85 11.71
N ALA A 61 1.66 2.03 11.96
CA ALA A 61 1.49 0.69 12.52
C ALA A 61 0.93 0.73 13.95
N GLU A 62 1.36 1.70 14.76
CA GLU A 62 0.80 1.94 16.09
C GLU A 62 -0.69 2.28 16.00
N PHE A 63 -1.05 3.21 15.12
CA PHE A 63 -2.46 3.57 14.87
C PHE A 63 -3.30 2.37 14.42
N LEU A 64 -2.81 1.58 13.45
CA LEU A 64 -3.49 0.36 13.00
C LEU A 64 -3.60 -0.68 14.13
N GLY A 65 -2.63 -0.72 15.04
CA GLY A 65 -2.68 -1.56 16.23
C GLY A 65 -3.84 -1.19 17.17
N LEU A 66 -4.09 0.10 17.36
CA LEU A 66 -5.23 0.60 18.15
C LEU A 66 -6.57 0.23 17.51
N ILE A 67 -6.65 0.25 16.18
CA ILE A 67 -7.85 -0.17 15.44
C ILE A 67 -8.12 -1.65 15.64
N VAL A 68 -7.08 -2.50 15.52
CA VAL A 68 -7.22 -3.95 15.71
C VAL A 68 -7.52 -4.34 17.15
N ALA A 69 -7.13 -3.52 18.13
CA ALA A 69 -7.38 -3.77 19.56
C ALA A 69 -8.84 -3.58 19.95
N ASN A 70 -9.61 -2.78 19.20
CA ASN A 70 -11.03 -2.52 19.44
C ASN A 70 -11.87 -2.96 18.22
N PRO A 71 -11.94 -4.27 17.93
CA PRO A 71 -12.68 -4.78 16.78
C PRO A 71 -14.20 -4.49 16.86
N GLU A 72 -14.73 -4.23 18.06
CA GLU A 72 -16.12 -3.87 18.31
C GLU A 72 -16.51 -2.50 17.72
N ILE A 73 -15.55 -1.61 17.43
CA ILE A 73 -15.83 -0.34 16.70
C ILE A 73 -16.41 -0.61 15.30
N PHE A 74 -16.13 -1.79 14.74
CA PHE A 74 -16.64 -2.22 13.44
C PHE A 74 -17.90 -3.07 13.53
N GLY A 75 -18.45 -3.29 14.72
CA GLY A 75 -19.60 -4.14 14.95
C GLY A 75 -20.45 -3.64 16.11
N HIS A 76 -21.39 -2.75 15.79
CA HIS A 76 -22.79 -2.68 16.25
C HIS A 76 -23.35 -1.36 15.65
N ASP A 77 -24.46 -1.43 14.91
CA ASP A 77 -25.12 -0.35 14.14
C ASP A 77 -24.64 -0.09 12.70
N LEU A 78 -24.53 -1.16 11.89
CA LEU A 78 -24.87 -1.02 10.47
C LEU A 78 -26.28 -1.60 10.28
N GLU A 79 -27.29 -0.91 10.83
CA GLU A 79 -28.63 -1.02 10.25
C GLU A 79 -28.50 -0.61 8.79
N GLU A 80 -28.84 -1.55 7.92
CA GLU A 80 -28.98 -1.48 6.47
C GLU A 80 -28.99 -0.04 5.91
N VAL A 81 -27.82 0.49 5.55
CA VAL A 81 -27.77 1.49 4.49
C VAL A 81 -28.02 0.71 3.20
N GLU A 82 -29.29 0.69 2.79
CA GLU A 82 -29.73 0.21 1.49
C GLU A 82 -28.79 0.75 0.40
N ASP A 83 -28.24 -0.18 -0.36
CA ASP A 83 -27.40 0.03 -1.53
C ASP A 83 -28.22 0.76 -2.61
N GLU A 84 -28.28 2.10 -2.56
CA GLU A 84 -28.63 2.88 -3.74
C GLU A 84 -27.43 2.89 -4.68
N GLY A 85 -27.44 1.91 -5.58
CA GLY A 85 -26.40 1.59 -6.54
C GLY A 85 -25.78 2.82 -7.21
N VAL A 86 -24.49 3.03 -6.93
CA VAL A 86 -23.63 3.93 -7.70
C VAL A 86 -23.43 3.30 -9.08
N GLN A 87 -24.11 3.83 -10.08
CA GLN A 87 -23.86 3.53 -11.49
C GLN A 87 -22.40 3.88 -11.83
N SER A 88 -21.55 2.86 -11.93
CA SER A 88 -20.24 2.98 -12.58
C SER A 88 -20.46 3.11 -14.08
N SER A 89 -20.28 4.33 -14.59
CA SER A 89 -20.17 4.61 -16.02
C SER A 89 -18.79 4.19 -16.52
N ASP A 90 -18.65 2.93 -16.97
CA ASP A 90 -17.45 2.51 -17.71
C ASP A 90 -17.60 2.84 -19.20
N ALA A 91 -17.18 4.05 -19.55
CA ALA A 91 -16.43 4.33 -20.78
C ALA A 91 -15.01 4.64 -20.27
N VAL A 92 -13.91 4.01 -20.68
CA VAL A 92 -13.43 3.68 -22.03
C VAL A 92 -12.26 2.73 -21.78
N ASP A 93 -12.19 1.55 -22.41
CA ASP A 93 -10.92 0.82 -22.52
C ASP A 93 -10.56 0.60 -23.99
N GLY A 94 -9.63 1.44 -24.45
CA GLY A 94 -9.08 1.41 -25.77
C GLY A 94 -7.84 0.54 -25.83
N VAL A 95 -7.97 -0.55 -26.59
CA VAL A 95 -6.94 -1.17 -27.43
C VAL A 95 -5.83 -1.96 -26.73
N HIS A 96 -5.98 -3.29 -26.75
CA HIS A 96 -4.85 -4.21 -26.86
C HIS A 96 -5.20 -5.38 -27.79
N ILE A 97 -4.73 -5.34 -29.04
CA ILE A 97 -4.69 -6.52 -29.93
C ILE A 97 -3.27 -6.66 -30.46
N HIS A 98 -2.63 -7.76 -30.06
CA HIS A 98 -1.38 -8.28 -30.60
C HIS A 98 -1.78 -9.38 -31.60
N ASP A 99 -1.53 -9.17 -32.89
CA ASP A 99 -1.71 -10.22 -33.91
C ASP A 99 -0.37 -10.57 -34.54
N GLN A 100 -0.07 -11.86 -34.54
CA GLN A 100 1.16 -12.46 -35.04
C GLN A 100 0.93 -13.04 -36.43
N SER A 101 1.71 -12.53 -37.39
CA SER A 101 2.23 -13.19 -38.59
C SER A 101 1.76 -14.62 -38.92
N THR A 102 1.20 -14.79 -40.12
CA THR A 102 1.57 -15.89 -41.04
C THR A 102 1.58 -15.37 -42.47
N GLY A 103 2.70 -15.61 -43.17
CA GLY A 103 2.89 -15.29 -44.59
C GLY A 103 2.36 -16.33 -45.56
#